data_AF-A0A7S0UFC2-F1
#
_entry.id   AF-A0A7S0UFC2-F1
#
_cell.length_a   1.000
_cell.length_b   1.000
_cell.length_c   1.000
_cell.angle_alpha   90.00
_cell.angle_beta   90.00
_cell.angle_gamma   90.00
#
_symmetry.space_group_name_H-M   'P 1'
#
loop_
_entity.id
_entity.type
_entity.pdbx_description
1 polymer ?
#
loop_
_entity_poly.entity_id
_entity_poly.type
_entity_poly.pdbx_seq_one_letter_code
_entity_poly.pdbx_strand_id
1 'polypeptide(L)'
;GNVNFHVSLKLRLKIRMFQHWQSSADVVTQRRGIVILLWPFDEDGGDQTWAKTIRPGIGKNNGTYQRKSNAAMPIRVASYHFCYKDTPFFHALSALYFFHVLSPEKRAIFNAHFGDYTELLYTCGSYGIPTDLIPVSFTGSMKFGHMNEWINYQRAHEEKIKHGSEHDKEWVECPWPNDVILRKGSTFRNNQGNAIYHAIVAMYSEEHMRSDKKKKFEITHIIMNEIEKRDGRFLEWSVEKLLWVVIDDRDRVRKKIAAAFKQRVRRKRLQLGSSGALKGETNSNTTEALGGTSFTQARNRDGQSLKDYYSMQNYSEQSDDKCCFGKPFHSSS
;
A
#
# COMPACT_ATOMS: atom_id res chain seq x y z
N GLY A 1 -7.53 17.88 10.63
CA GLY A 1 -8.59 18.60 9.94
C GLY A 1 -9.82 18.48 10.79
N ASN A 2 -10.65 19.53 10.80
CA ASN A 2 -11.84 19.72 11.65
C ASN A 2 -12.99 18.69 11.44
N VAL A 3 -12.68 17.43 11.10
CA VAL A 3 -13.57 16.30 10.70
C VAL A 3 -14.70 16.72 9.76
N ASN A 4 -14.45 17.78 9.00
CA ASN A 4 -15.45 18.47 8.20
C ASN A 4 -16.76 18.70 8.97
N PHE A 5 -16.71 19.09 10.25
CA PHE A 5 -17.93 19.34 11.05
C PHE A 5 -18.77 20.50 10.49
N HIS A 6 -18.15 21.40 9.70
CA HIS A 6 -18.85 22.40 8.90
C HIS A 6 -19.74 21.77 7.80
N VAL A 7 -19.47 20.52 7.41
CA VAL A 7 -20.30 19.73 6.50
C VAL A 7 -21.36 18.96 7.29
N SER A 8 -22.62 19.01 6.80
CA SER A 8 -23.73 18.29 7.41
C SER A 8 -23.41 16.80 7.63
N LEU A 9 -23.86 16.24 8.76
CA LEU A 9 -23.66 14.82 9.08
C LEU A 9 -24.17 13.91 7.95
N LYS A 10 -25.34 14.24 7.37
CA LYS A 10 -25.94 13.48 6.25
C LYS A 10 -24.99 13.39 5.05
N LEU A 11 -24.35 14.50 4.65
CA LEU A 11 -23.41 14.49 3.54
C LEU A 11 -22.13 13.70 3.88
N ARG A 12 -21.59 13.86 5.09
CA ARG A 12 -20.42 13.08 5.54
C ARG A 12 -20.68 11.56 5.52
N LEU A 13 -21.86 11.14 5.97
CA LEU A 13 -22.25 9.72 5.93
C LEU A 13 -22.42 9.22 4.49
N LYS A 14 -22.97 10.05 3.58
CA LYS A 14 -23.05 9.71 2.15
C LYS A 14 -21.67 9.53 1.52
N ILE A 15 -20.74 10.46 1.77
CA ILE A 15 -19.36 10.37 1.27
C ILE A 15 -18.70 9.08 1.78
N ARG A 16 -18.80 8.83 3.09
CA ARG A 16 -18.26 7.60 3.72
C ARG A 16 -18.88 6.35 3.08
N MET A 17 -20.20 6.32 2.91
CA MET A 17 -20.90 5.18 2.31
C MET A 17 -20.47 4.95 0.86
N PHE A 18 -20.31 6.00 0.07
CA PHE A 18 -19.80 5.90 -1.30
C PHE A 18 -18.38 5.32 -1.33
N GLN A 19 -17.49 5.77 -0.45
CA GLN A 19 -16.14 5.23 -0.36
C GLN A 19 -16.16 3.72 -0.04
N HIS A 20 -16.95 3.29 0.95
CA HIS A 20 -17.07 1.86 1.28
C HIS A 20 -17.71 1.04 0.16
N TRP A 21 -18.68 1.62 -0.55
CA TRP A 21 -19.28 0.98 -1.71
C TRP A 21 -18.22 0.74 -2.80
N GLN A 22 -17.43 1.76 -3.15
CA GLN A 22 -16.36 1.61 -4.14
C GLN A 22 -15.32 0.58 -3.69
N SER A 23 -14.86 0.65 -2.44
CA SER A 23 -13.91 -0.34 -1.90
C SER A 23 -14.48 -1.76 -1.85
N SER A 24 -15.81 -1.91 -1.75
CA SER A 24 -16.45 -3.23 -1.77
C SER A 24 -16.48 -3.88 -3.14
N ALA A 25 -16.13 -3.18 -4.23
CA ALA A 25 -16.01 -3.80 -5.54
C ALA A 25 -14.78 -4.72 -5.65
N ASP A 26 -13.74 -4.46 -4.85
CA ASP A 26 -12.49 -5.24 -4.88
C ASP A 26 -12.57 -6.49 -4.00
N VAL A 27 -12.40 -7.68 -4.61
CA VAL A 27 -12.50 -8.98 -3.93
C VAL A 27 -11.45 -9.13 -2.83
N VAL A 28 -10.24 -8.63 -3.03
CA VAL A 28 -9.17 -8.70 -2.03
C VAL A 28 -9.55 -7.86 -0.80
N THR A 29 -10.10 -6.67 -1.02
CA THR A 29 -10.57 -5.76 0.02
C THR A 29 -11.80 -6.32 0.73
N GLN A 30 -12.72 -7.00 0.04
CA GLN A 30 -13.81 -7.74 0.70
C GLN A 30 -13.28 -8.82 1.65
N ARG A 31 -12.30 -9.63 1.21
CA ARG A 31 -11.71 -10.73 1.99
C ARG A 31 -10.88 -10.23 3.18
N ARG A 32 -10.05 -9.22 2.95
CA ARG A 32 -9.11 -8.68 3.95
C ARG A 32 -9.72 -7.60 4.83
N GLY A 33 -10.77 -6.95 4.35
CA GLY A 33 -11.36 -5.78 5.00
C GLY A 33 -10.52 -4.52 4.86
N ILE A 34 -10.99 -3.44 5.47
CA ILE A 34 -10.35 -2.13 5.46
C ILE A 34 -9.88 -1.74 6.85
N VAL A 35 -8.84 -0.90 6.90
CA VAL A 35 -8.40 -0.20 8.11
C VAL A 35 -8.90 1.23 8.04
N ILE A 36 -9.61 1.68 9.07
CA ILE A 36 -10.11 3.05 9.17
C ILE A 36 -9.19 3.84 10.09
N LEU A 37 -8.44 4.78 9.53
CA LEU A 37 -7.59 5.71 10.26
C LEU A 37 -8.31 7.04 10.47
N LEU A 38 -8.45 7.48 11.73
CA LEU A 38 -8.89 8.83 12.08
C LEU A 38 -7.76 9.60 12.73
N TRP A 39 -7.50 10.79 12.20
CA TRP A 39 -6.47 11.69 12.70
C TRP A 39 -7.07 13.07 12.97
N PRO A 40 -7.72 13.27 14.13
CA PRO A 40 -8.19 14.58 14.55
C PRO A 40 -7.00 15.51 14.80
N PHE A 41 -7.02 16.68 14.16
CA PHE A 41 -6.06 17.75 14.42
C PHE A 41 -6.67 19.10 14.03
N ASP A 42 -6.16 20.17 14.61
CA ASP A 42 -6.52 21.54 14.27
C ASP A 42 -5.57 22.09 13.21
N GLU A 43 -6.12 22.67 12.14
CA GLU A 43 -5.31 23.24 11.05
C GLU A 43 -4.66 24.57 11.47
N ASP A 44 -5.30 25.30 12.39
CA ASP A 44 -4.85 26.62 12.83
C ASP A 44 -3.86 26.54 14.02
N GLY A 45 -3.44 25.33 14.40
CA GLY A 45 -2.49 25.10 15.51
C GLY A 45 -3.02 25.42 16.91
N GLY A 46 -4.26 25.92 17.04
CA GLY A 46 -4.89 26.20 18.32
C GLY A 46 -5.76 25.04 18.79
N ASP A 47 -5.49 24.43 19.95
CA ASP A 47 -6.30 23.32 20.51
C ASP A 47 -7.77 23.69 20.88
N GLN A 48 -8.21 24.91 20.61
CA GLN A 48 -9.47 25.49 21.10
C GLN A 48 -10.68 25.26 20.19
N THR A 49 -10.47 25.04 18.89
CA THR A 49 -11.58 25.01 17.90
C THR A 49 -12.47 23.78 18.09
N TRP A 50 -11.85 22.66 18.47
CA TRP A 50 -12.53 21.39 18.69
C TRP A 50 -13.47 21.41 19.89
N ALA A 51 -12.99 21.92 21.03
CA ALA A 51 -13.78 22.00 22.25
C ALA A 51 -15.03 22.89 22.06
N LYS A 52 -14.90 23.96 21.27
CA LYS A 52 -16.00 24.89 20.95
C LYS A 52 -16.98 24.30 19.92
N THR A 53 -16.50 23.55 18.94
CA THR A 53 -17.33 23.05 17.82
C THR A 53 -18.04 21.73 18.13
N ILE A 54 -17.41 20.82 18.87
CA ILE A 54 -17.99 19.49 19.14
C ILE A 54 -19.12 19.56 20.18
N ARG A 55 -19.00 20.41 21.20
CA ARG A 55 -19.93 20.44 22.34
C ARG A 55 -21.38 20.85 21.99
N PRO A 56 -21.65 21.82 21.10
CA PRO A 56 -23.04 22.23 20.82
C PRO A 56 -23.74 21.43 19.73
N GLY A 57 -23.00 20.75 18.84
CA GLY A 57 -23.53 20.23 17.57
C GLY A 57 -23.78 18.72 17.50
N ILE A 58 -23.45 17.95 18.54
CA ILE A 58 -23.79 16.51 18.57
C ILE A 58 -25.28 16.38 18.92
N GLY A 59 -26.13 16.45 17.89
CA GLY A 59 -27.55 16.17 18.04
C GLY A 59 -27.77 14.79 18.67
N LYS A 60 -28.80 14.66 19.51
CA LYS A 60 -29.18 13.42 20.22
C LYS A 60 -29.25 12.18 19.29
N ASN A 61 -29.54 12.39 18.01
CA ASN A 61 -29.68 11.32 17.02
C ASN A 61 -28.36 10.90 16.33
N ASN A 62 -27.25 11.62 16.52
CA ASN A 62 -26.01 11.37 15.80
C ASN A 62 -25.45 9.96 16.07
N GLY A 63 -25.50 9.50 17.33
CA GLY A 63 -25.05 8.15 17.69
C GLY A 63 -25.88 7.06 16.99
N THR A 64 -27.19 7.25 16.87
CA THR A 64 -28.06 6.30 16.16
C THR A 64 -27.77 6.26 14.66
N TYR A 65 -27.56 7.42 14.02
CA TYR A 65 -27.17 7.47 12.60
C TYR A 65 -25.81 6.82 12.35
N GLN A 66 -24.82 7.07 13.21
CA GLN A 66 -23.50 6.45 13.08
C GLN A 66 -23.57 4.93 13.25
N ARG A 67 -24.32 4.43 14.23
CA ARG A 67 -24.54 2.98 14.42
C ARG A 67 -25.20 2.34 13.21
N LYS A 68 -26.27 2.95 12.68
CA LYS A 68 -26.92 2.48 11.45
C LYS A 68 -25.98 2.52 10.25
N SER A 69 -25.20 3.58 10.09
CA SER A 69 -24.21 3.70 9.02
C SER A 69 -23.10 2.64 9.12
N ASN A 70 -22.62 2.33 10.32
CA ASN A 70 -21.62 1.29 10.54
C ASN A 70 -22.19 -0.12 10.25
N ALA A 71 -23.44 -0.37 10.63
CA ALA A 71 -24.12 -1.64 10.37
C ALA A 71 -24.44 -1.85 8.88
N ALA A 72 -24.63 -0.77 8.12
CA ALA A 72 -24.93 -0.81 6.69
C ALA A 72 -23.70 -0.84 5.79
N MET A 73 -22.48 -0.97 6.33
CA MET A 73 -21.27 -1.00 5.51
C MET A 73 -21.17 -2.30 4.72
N PRO A 74 -20.98 -2.26 3.39
CA PRO A 74 -20.86 -3.46 2.56
C PRO A 74 -19.50 -4.14 2.68
N ILE A 75 -18.63 -3.66 3.57
CA ILE A 75 -17.26 -4.11 3.72
C ILE A 75 -16.88 -4.33 5.18
N ARG A 76 -16.07 -5.37 5.42
CA ARG A 76 -15.53 -5.67 6.73
C ARG A 76 -14.53 -4.57 7.14
N VAL A 77 -14.74 -3.96 8.29
CA VAL A 77 -13.71 -3.15 8.95
C VAL A 77 -12.84 -4.07 9.78
N ALA A 78 -11.56 -4.17 9.43
CA ALA A 78 -10.56 -4.98 10.12
C ALA A 78 -10.07 -4.31 11.40
N SER A 79 -9.88 -2.99 11.38
CA SER A 79 -9.46 -2.20 12.54
C SER A 79 -9.83 -0.73 12.41
N TYR A 80 -10.07 -0.08 13.55
CA TYR A 80 -10.12 1.37 13.70
C TYR A 80 -8.86 1.85 14.42
N HIS A 81 -8.15 2.81 13.84
CA HIS A 81 -6.99 3.46 14.45
C HIS A 81 -7.29 4.93 14.63
N PHE A 82 -7.37 5.37 15.87
CA PHE A 82 -7.61 6.77 16.22
C PHE A 82 -6.31 7.36 16.77
N CYS A 83 -5.72 8.29 16.04
CA CYS A 83 -4.43 8.88 16.37
C CYS A 83 -4.64 10.28 16.94
N TYR A 84 -4.47 10.41 18.25
CA TYR A 84 -4.75 11.62 19.00
C TYR A 84 -3.48 12.29 19.51
N LYS A 85 -3.48 13.62 19.58
CA LYS A 85 -2.53 14.33 20.43
C LYS A 85 -2.77 13.93 21.88
N ASP A 86 -1.72 13.69 22.65
CA ASP A 86 -1.86 13.29 24.04
C ASP A 86 -2.32 14.45 24.93
N THR A 87 -3.64 14.62 25.05
CA THR A 87 -4.26 15.62 25.92
C THR A 87 -5.48 15.03 26.63
N PRO A 88 -5.82 15.50 27.86
CA PRO A 88 -7.00 15.02 28.58
C PRO A 88 -8.30 15.13 27.77
N PHE A 89 -8.41 16.12 26.90
CA PHE A 89 -9.55 16.30 26.00
C PHE A 89 -9.70 15.12 25.02
N PHE A 90 -8.61 14.70 24.38
CA PHE A 90 -8.67 13.61 23.41
C PHE A 90 -8.86 12.24 24.07
N HIS A 91 -8.34 12.04 25.28
CA HIS A 91 -8.67 10.86 26.10
C HIS A 91 -10.17 10.76 26.37
N ALA A 92 -10.78 11.87 26.80
CA ALA A 92 -12.23 11.92 27.02
C ALA A 92 -13.03 11.69 25.73
N LEU A 93 -12.61 12.28 24.61
CA LEU A 93 -13.25 12.08 23.30
C LEU A 93 -13.16 10.62 22.83
N SER A 94 -12.00 9.99 23.01
CA SER A 94 -11.77 8.58 22.68
C SER A 94 -12.71 7.67 23.49
N ALA A 95 -12.81 7.89 24.80
CA ALA A 95 -13.71 7.16 25.68
C ALA A 95 -15.18 7.31 25.24
N LEU A 96 -15.61 8.54 24.93
CA LEU A 96 -16.96 8.80 24.44
C LEU A 96 -17.26 8.03 23.15
N TYR A 97 -16.32 8.02 22.20
CA TYR A 97 -16.50 7.26 20.95
C TYR A 97 -16.58 5.76 21.21
N PHE A 98 -15.68 5.22 22.02
CA PHE A 98 -15.62 3.81 22.37
C PHE A 98 -16.91 3.31 23.03
N PHE A 99 -17.45 4.05 24.00
CA PHE A 99 -18.64 3.63 24.73
C PHE A 99 -19.95 3.91 23.99
N HIS A 100 -20.07 5.03 23.26
CA HIS A 100 -21.34 5.47 22.69
C HIS A 100 -21.54 5.19 21.20
N VAL A 101 -20.46 5.08 20.42
CA VAL A 101 -20.56 4.91 18.96
C VAL A 101 -20.35 3.46 18.55
N LEU A 102 -19.44 2.76 19.22
CA LEU A 102 -19.09 1.39 18.86
C LEU A 102 -19.99 0.36 19.54
N SER A 103 -20.43 -0.63 18.77
CA SER A 103 -21.06 -1.83 19.31
C SER A 103 -20.02 -2.70 20.04
N PRO A 104 -20.42 -3.58 20.97
CA PRO A 104 -19.50 -4.44 21.72
C PRO A 104 -18.51 -5.20 20.83
N GLU A 105 -18.95 -5.70 19.68
CA GLU A 105 -18.12 -6.46 18.73
C GLU A 105 -17.04 -5.57 18.09
N LYS A 106 -17.37 -4.29 17.85
CA LYS A 106 -16.44 -3.33 17.22
C LYS A 106 -15.43 -2.74 18.20
N ARG A 107 -15.68 -2.82 19.51
CA ARG A 107 -14.74 -2.38 20.54
C ARG A 107 -13.44 -3.20 20.54
N ALA A 108 -13.51 -4.49 20.19
CA ALA A 108 -12.34 -5.37 20.13
C ALA A 108 -11.35 -5.00 19.01
N ILE A 109 -11.81 -4.28 17.98
CA ILE A 109 -10.99 -3.85 16.84
C ILE A 109 -10.72 -2.33 16.88
N PHE A 110 -10.99 -1.68 18.00
CA PHE A 110 -10.74 -0.26 18.21
C PHE A 110 -9.40 -0.05 18.91
N ASN A 111 -8.53 0.74 18.29
CA ASN A 111 -7.23 1.09 18.80
C ASN A 111 -7.12 2.62 18.87
N ALA A 112 -6.97 3.16 20.08
CA ALA A 112 -6.69 4.56 20.31
C ALA A 112 -5.21 4.75 20.67
N HIS A 113 -4.56 5.65 19.95
CA HIS A 113 -3.14 5.97 20.10
C HIS A 113 -3.03 7.43 20.52
N PHE A 114 -2.14 7.69 21.47
CA PHE A 114 -1.89 9.01 22.02
C PHE A 114 -0.39 9.28 21.97
N GLY A 115 0.00 10.44 21.45
CA GLY A 115 1.39 10.82 21.37
C GLY A 115 1.60 12.06 20.50
N ASP A 116 2.86 12.37 20.26
CA ASP A 116 3.23 13.33 19.22
C ASP A 116 3.10 12.73 17.81
N TYR A 117 3.29 13.56 16.77
CA TYR A 117 3.17 13.10 15.39
C TYR A 117 4.11 11.92 15.06
N THR A 118 5.34 11.97 15.56
CA THR A 118 6.38 10.96 15.28
C THR A 118 6.06 9.65 15.97
N GLU A 119 5.67 9.68 17.24
CA GLU A 119 5.23 8.54 18.03
C GLU A 119 4.02 7.85 17.39
N LEU A 120 3.04 8.63 16.92
CA LEU A 120 1.86 8.11 16.24
C LEU A 120 2.22 7.43 14.92
N LEU A 121 3.18 7.96 14.14
CA LEU A 121 3.66 7.30 12.94
C LEU A 121 4.35 5.97 13.25
N TYR A 122 5.25 5.93 14.25
CA TYR A 122 5.90 4.68 14.66
C TYR A 122 4.88 3.64 15.11
N THR A 123 3.89 4.07 15.89
CA THR A 123 2.79 3.22 16.34
C THR A 123 2.01 2.67 15.15
N CYS A 124 1.54 3.50 14.23
CA CYS A 124 0.89 3.06 12.99
C CYS A 124 1.74 2.05 12.19
N GLY A 125 3.03 2.32 12.06
CA GLY A 125 3.98 1.42 11.38
C GLY A 125 4.07 0.03 12.03
N SER A 126 3.99 -0.05 13.36
CA SER A 126 4.00 -1.33 14.09
C SER A 126 2.77 -2.21 13.79
N TYR A 127 1.64 -1.61 13.39
CA TYR A 127 0.45 -2.31 12.92
C TYR A 127 0.48 -2.62 11.41
N GLY A 128 1.59 -2.31 10.73
CA GLY A 128 1.72 -2.48 9.28
C GLY A 128 0.99 -1.40 8.46
N ILE A 129 0.60 -0.27 9.06
CA ILE A 129 0.02 0.85 8.33
C ILE A 129 1.17 1.63 7.67
N PRO A 130 1.18 1.78 6.33
CA PRO A 130 2.23 2.52 5.62
C PRO A 130 2.17 4.00 5.98
N THR A 131 3.18 4.47 6.72
CA THR A 131 3.23 5.85 7.26
C THR A 131 3.42 6.91 6.17
N ASP A 132 4.00 6.53 5.05
CA ASP A 132 4.19 7.39 3.87
C ASP A 132 2.89 7.71 3.14
N LEU A 133 1.85 6.88 3.32
CA LEU A 133 0.51 7.09 2.74
C LEU A 133 -0.42 7.89 3.65
N ILE A 134 0.00 8.22 4.88
CA ILE A 134 -0.83 9.03 5.79
C ILE A 134 -0.87 10.48 5.27
N PRO A 135 -2.07 11.05 4.98
CA PRO A 135 -2.21 12.32 4.28
C PRO A 135 -2.06 13.53 5.22
N VAL A 136 -1.22 13.43 6.25
CA VAL A 136 -0.98 14.48 7.25
C VAL A 136 0.52 14.72 7.31
N SER A 137 0.96 15.97 7.30
CA SER A 137 2.36 16.34 7.51
C SER A 137 2.65 16.58 9.00
N PHE A 138 3.94 16.71 9.34
CA PHE A 138 4.34 17.06 10.71
C PHE A 138 3.81 18.43 11.16
N THR A 139 3.54 19.35 10.23
CA THR A 139 2.95 20.67 10.53
C THR A 139 1.42 20.61 10.64
N GLY A 140 0.82 19.43 10.47
CA GLY A 140 -0.63 19.28 10.36
C GLY A 140 -1.20 19.67 9.00
N SER A 141 -0.39 19.95 7.98
CA SER A 141 -0.94 20.19 6.64
C SER A 141 -1.45 18.89 5.99
N MET A 142 -2.64 18.93 5.39
CA MET A 142 -3.20 17.79 4.65
C MET A 142 -2.54 17.63 3.28
N LYS A 143 -2.24 16.39 2.90
CA LYS A 143 -1.77 16.02 1.55
C LYS A 143 -2.91 15.39 0.77
N PHE A 144 -3.34 16.03 -0.31
CA PHE A 144 -4.47 15.55 -1.13
C PHE A 144 -4.07 14.78 -2.39
N GLY A 145 -2.77 14.54 -2.63
CA GLY A 145 -2.27 13.89 -3.85
C GLY A 145 -3.00 12.60 -4.20
N HIS A 146 -2.98 11.62 -3.29
CA HIS A 146 -3.63 10.32 -3.50
C HIS A 146 -5.16 10.40 -3.58
N MET A 147 -5.78 11.30 -2.82
CA MET A 147 -7.24 11.51 -2.89
C MET A 147 -7.63 12.09 -4.27
N ASN A 148 -6.85 13.03 -4.80
CA ASN A 148 -7.09 13.59 -6.13
C ASN A 148 -6.89 12.55 -7.23
N GLU A 149 -5.83 11.72 -7.12
CA GLU A 149 -5.61 10.57 -8.02
C GLU A 149 -6.82 9.62 -8.00
N TRP A 150 -7.33 9.28 -6.80
CA TRP A 150 -8.51 8.44 -6.64
C TRP A 150 -9.77 9.07 -7.25
N ILE A 151 -10.03 10.35 -7.00
CA ILE A 151 -11.18 11.06 -7.58
C ILE A 151 -11.10 11.08 -9.11
N ASN A 152 -9.91 11.30 -9.68
CA ASN A 152 -9.70 11.28 -11.12
C ASN A 152 -9.96 9.89 -11.71
N TYR A 153 -9.49 8.83 -11.04
CA TYR A 153 -9.79 7.46 -11.42
C TYR A 153 -11.31 7.21 -11.42
N GLN A 154 -12.03 7.61 -10.37
CA GLN A 154 -13.47 7.43 -10.28
C GLN A 154 -14.22 8.15 -11.41
N ARG A 155 -13.83 9.39 -11.73
CA ARG A 155 -14.41 10.13 -12.86
C ARG A 155 -14.18 9.43 -14.19
N ALA A 156 -12.95 9.03 -14.47
CA ALA A 156 -12.61 8.32 -15.69
C ALA A 156 -13.39 7.00 -15.79
N HIS A 157 -13.45 6.23 -14.71
CA HIS A 157 -14.19 4.97 -14.65
C HIS A 157 -15.69 5.17 -14.94
N GLU A 158 -16.32 6.18 -14.34
CA GLU A 158 -17.72 6.53 -14.63
C GLU A 158 -17.95 6.95 -16.08
N GLU A 159 -17.02 7.69 -16.68
CA GLU A 159 -17.08 8.08 -18.10
C GLU A 159 -16.97 6.86 -19.02
N LYS A 160 -16.11 5.90 -18.70
CA LYS A 160 -15.96 4.63 -19.45
C LYS A 160 -17.27 3.82 -19.41
N ILE A 161 -17.91 3.73 -18.25
CA ILE A 161 -19.21 3.05 -18.10
C ILE A 161 -20.29 3.71 -18.96
N LYS A 162 -20.33 5.05 -18.99
CA LYS A 162 -21.37 5.80 -19.73
C LYS A 162 -21.25 5.67 -21.25
N HIS A 163 -20.03 5.64 -21.78
CA HIS A 163 -19.80 5.68 -23.23
C HIS A 163 -19.56 4.30 -23.85
N GLY A 164 -19.44 3.23 -23.05
CA GLY A 164 -19.34 1.86 -23.56
C GLY A 164 -18.15 1.62 -24.49
N SER A 165 -17.07 2.39 -24.36
CA SER A 165 -15.90 2.29 -25.23
C SER A 165 -15.13 1.00 -24.95
N GLU A 166 -15.39 -0.01 -25.79
CA GLU A 166 -14.79 -1.34 -25.71
C GLU A 166 -13.29 -1.33 -26.06
N HIS A 167 -12.81 -0.31 -26.78
CA HIS A 167 -11.41 -0.19 -27.20
C HIS A 167 -10.51 0.59 -26.24
N ASP A 168 -11.02 1.03 -25.08
CA ASP A 168 -10.20 1.78 -24.14
C ASP A 168 -9.30 0.88 -23.28
N LYS A 169 -8.00 1.20 -23.32
CA LYS A 169 -6.95 0.64 -22.46
C LYS A 169 -7.46 0.40 -21.04
N GLU A 170 -7.09 -0.72 -20.46
CA GLU A 170 -7.46 -1.05 -19.09
C GLU A 170 -6.77 -0.08 -18.10
N TRP A 171 -7.56 0.54 -17.23
CA TRP A 171 -7.09 1.42 -16.17
C TRP A 171 -7.16 0.72 -14.83
N VAL A 172 -6.13 0.90 -14.02
CA VAL A 172 -5.99 0.25 -12.72
C VAL A 172 -5.98 1.34 -11.64
N GLU A 173 -6.86 1.21 -10.65
CA GLU A 173 -6.91 2.12 -9.50
C GLU A 173 -5.63 1.99 -8.65
N CYS A 174 -5.33 0.76 -8.23
CA CYS A 174 -4.20 0.41 -7.41
C CYS A 174 -3.52 -0.85 -7.96
N PRO A 175 -2.19 -0.84 -8.20
CA PRO A 175 -1.47 -2.03 -8.60
C PRO A 175 -1.65 -3.18 -7.62
N TRP A 176 -1.91 -4.37 -8.15
CA TRP A 176 -1.99 -5.59 -7.34
C TRP A 176 -0.61 -6.08 -6.90
N PRO A 177 -0.55 -6.98 -5.90
CA PRO A 177 0.71 -7.55 -5.44
C PRO A 177 1.51 -8.24 -6.55
N ASN A 178 0.87 -8.80 -7.58
CA ASN A 178 1.55 -9.47 -8.70
C ASN A 178 1.86 -8.53 -9.88
N ASP A 179 1.35 -7.30 -9.87
CA ASP A 179 1.58 -6.35 -10.97
C ASP A 179 3.03 -5.84 -10.99
N VAL A 180 3.56 -5.63 -12.18
CA VAL A 180 4.89 -5.08 -12.43
C VAL A 180 4.76 -3.60 -12.79
N ILE A 181 5.20 -2.74 -11.88
CA ILE A 181 5.13 -1.29 -12.00
C ILE A 181 6.39 -0.77 -12.71
N LEU A 182 6.23 -0.35 -13.97
CA LEU A 182 7.31 0.17 -14.81
C LEU A 182 7.42 1.69 -14.70
N ARG A 183 7.79 2.20 -13.52
CA ARG A 183 7.99 3.64 -13.27
C ARG A 183 9.42 3.94 -12.81
N LYS A 184 9.92 5.13 -13.17
CA LYS A 184 11.18 5.65 -12.62
C LYS A 184 10.96 6.05 -11.16
N GLY A 185 11.79 5.54 -10.24
CA GLY A 185 11.72 5.87 -8.82
C GLY A 185 12.15 4.71 -7.92
N SER A 186 12.33 4.99 -6.63
CA SER A 186 12.59 3.97 -5.60
C SER A 186 11.28 3.42 -5.00
N THR A 187 10.23 4.24 -4.93
CA THR A 187 8.96 3.93 -4.24
C THR A 187 8.31 2.63 -4.74
N PHE A 188 8.38 2.35 -6.04
CA PHE A 188 7.73 1.18 -6.63
C PHE A 188 8.58 -0.09 -6.59
N ARG A 189 9.83 -0.02 -6.11
CA ARG A 189 10.70 -1.22 -6.00
C ARG A 189 10.21 -2.21 -4.96
N ASN A 190 9.43 -1.72 -3.99
CA ASN A 190 8.92 -2.53 -2.90
C ASN A 190 7.63 -3.28 -3.26
N ASN A 191 7.06 -3.06 -4.46
CA ASN A 191 5.94 -3.88 -4.91
C ASN A 191 6.38 -5.33 -5.07
N GLN A 192 5.59 -6.28 -4.55
CA GLN A 192 5.93 -7.71 -4.59
C GLN A 192 6.15 -8.21 -6.03
N GLY A 193 5.33 -7.76 -6.98
CA GLY A 193 5.45 -8.10 -8.40
C GLY A 193 6.73 -7.56 -9.02
N ASN A 194 7.22 -6.39 -8.57
CA ASN A 194 8.52 -5.87 -8.98
C ASN A 194 9.69 -6.68 -8.40
N ALA A 195 9.58 -7.15 -7.16
CA ALA A 195 10.59 -8.03 -6.56
C ALA A 195 10.68 -9.36 -7.31
N ILE A 196 9.53 -9.99 -7.61
CA ILE A 196 9.42 -11.21 -8.41
C ILE A 196 10.01 -10.99 -9.81
N TYR A 197 9.58 -9.93 -10.50
CA TYR A 197 10.07 -9.56 -11.81
C TYR A 197 11.60 -9.40 -11.83
N HIS A 198 12.17 -8.71 -10.83
CA HIS A 198 13.61 -8.55 -10.71
C HIS A 198 14.35 -9.87 -10.44
N ALA A 199 13.77 -10.78 -9.65
CA ALA A 199 14.32 -12.11 -9.42
C ALA A 199 14.35 -12.93 -10.73
N ILE A 200 13.26 -12.93 -11.50
CA ILE A 200 13.18 -13.61 -12.80
C ILE A 200 14.20 -13.01 -13.79
N VAL A 201 14.27 -11.67 -13.90
CA VAL A 201 15.26 -10.99 -14.75
C VAL A 201 16.69 -11.34 -14.31
N ALA A 202 16.96 -11.44 -13.01
CA ALA A 202 18.26 -11.85 -12.50
C ALA A 202 18.61 -13.30 -12.91
N MET A 203 17.64 -14.22 -12.79
CA MET A 203 17.78 -15.63 -13.14
C MET A 203 18.19 -15.82 -14.61
N TYR A 204 17.56 -15.09 -15.54
CA TYR A 204 17.87 -15.16 -16.97
C TYR A 204 19.00 -14.22 -17.43
N SER A 205 19.64 -13.48 -16.52
CA SER A 205 20.58 -12.40 -16.92
C SER A 205 21.84 -12.89 -17.61
N GLU A 206 22.46 -13.97 -17.13
CA GLU A 206 23.68 -14.52 -17.74
C GLU A 206 23.39 -15.16 -19.11
N GLU A 207 22.30 -15.92 -19.22
CA GLU A 207 21.85 -16.51 -20.48
C GLU A 207 21.53 -15.42 -21.51
N HIS A 208 20.77 -14.40 -21.11
CA HIS A 208 20.43 -13.27 -21.98
C HIS A 208 21.69 -12.53 -22.46
N MET A 209 22.74 -12.39 -21.64
CA MET A 209 23.97 -11.70 -22.07
C MET A 209 24.73 -12.47 -23.14
N ARG A 210 24.82 -13.80 -23.02
CA ARG A 210 25.58 -14.69 -23.92
C ARG A 210 24.82 -15.05 -25.20
N SER A 211 23.51 -14.85 -25.18
CA SER A 211 22.59 -15.21 -26.26
C SER A 211 22.67 -14.28 -27.48
N ASP A 212 22.30 -14.83 -28.64
CA ASP A 212 22.11 -14.08 -29.88
C ASP A 212 20.80 -13.26 -29.86
N LYS A 213 20.48 -12.56 -30.96
CA LYS A 213 19.29 -11.68 -31.02
C LYS A 213 17.99 -12.49 -30.90
N LYS A 214 17.91 -13.67 -31.52
CA LYS A 214 16.72 -14.53 -31.51
C LYS A 214 16.46 -15.07 -30.10
N LYS A 215 17.49 -15.60 -29.45
CA LYS A 215 17.38 -16.15 -28.10
C LYS A 215 17.10 -15.08 -27.04
N LYS A 216 17.64 -13.87 -27.19
CA LYS A 216 17.27 -12.70 -26.35
C LYS A 216 15.79 -12.38 -26.45
N PHE A 217 15.22 -12.45 -27.65
CA PHE A 217 13.79 -12.25 -27.87
C PHE A 217 12.96 -13.33 -27.15
N GLU A 218 13.34 -14.60 -27.27
CA GLU A 218 12.68 -15.71 -26.57
C GLU A 218 12.72 -15.54 -25.04
N ILE A 219 13.88 -15.17 -24.48
CA ILE A 219 14.02 -14.94 -23.03
C ILE A 219 13.06 -13.84 -22.56
N THR A 220 12.92 -12.74 -23.30
CA THR A 220 11.97 -11.69 -22.91
C THR A 220 10.51 -12.15 -22.93
N HIS A 221 10.14 -13.08 -23.84
CA HIS A 221 8.81 -13.69 -23.85
C HIS A 221 8.59 -14.62 -22.66
N ILE A 222 9.59 -15.42 -22.30
CA ILE A 222 9.52 -16.29 -21.12
C ILE A 222 9.21 -15.46 -19.87
N ILE A 223 9.94 -14.36 -19.66
CA ILE A 223 9.74 -13.49 -18.49
C ILE A 223 8.32 -12.90 -18.46
N MET A 224 7.82 -12.43 -19.60
CA MET A 224 6.47 -11.88 -19.70
C MET A 224 5.42 -12.95 -19.36
N ASN A 225 5.53 -14.15 -19.94
CA ASN A 225 4.61 -15.26 -19.69
C ASN A 225 4.66 -15.71 -18.23
N GLU A 226 5.81 -15.69 -17.57
CA GLU A 226 5.94 -16.04 -16.15
C GLU A 226 5.24 -15.04 -15.21
N ILE A 227 5.17 -13.76 -15.59
CA ILE A 227 4.39 -12.75 -14.84
C ILE A 227 2.89 -12.94 -15.09
N GLU A 228 2.49 -13.14 -16.35
CA GLU A 228 1.09 -13.35 -16.73
C GLU A 228 0.49 -14.63 -16.09
N LYS A 229 1.27 -15.72 -16.00
CA LYS A 229 0.86 -16.95 -15.31
C LYS A 229 0.51 -16.75 -13.84
N ARG A 230 0.99 -15.67 -13.22
CA ARG A 230 0.72 -15.31 -11.82
C ARG A 230 -0.37 -14.25 -11.70
N ASP A 231 -1.15 -14.06 -12.75
CA ASP A 231 -2.16 -13.00 -12.85
C ASP A 231 -1.55 -11.59 -12.64
N GLY A 232 -0.30 -11.41 -13.06
CA GLY A 232 0.41 -10.14 -13.00
C GLY A 232 0.32 -9.38 -14.32
N ARG A 233 0.13 -8.05 -14.25
CA ARG A 233 0.12 -7.15 -15.41
C ARG A 233 1.34 -6.24 -15.41
N PHE A 234 1.70 -5.71 -16.57
CA PHE A 234 2.71 -4.65 -16.66
C PHE A 234 2.01 -3.29 -16.68
N LEU A 235 2.29 -2.45 -15.69
CA LEU A 235 1.64 -1.16 -15.52
C LEU A 235 2.61 -0.01 -15.80
N GLU A 236 2.09 1.04 -16.41
CA GLU A 236 2.78 2.33 -16.53
C GLU A 236 1.91 3.46 -16.00
N TRP A 237 2.55 4.48 -15.40
CA TRP A 237 1.85 5.66 -14.94
C TRP A 237 1.58 6.60 -16.11
N SER A 238 0.31 6.90 -16.37
CA SER A 238 -0.08 7.95 -17.29
C SER A 238 -0.08 9.28 -16.56
N VAL A 239 0.83 10.19 -16.94
CA VAL A 239 0.89 11.54 -16.37
C VAL A 239 -0.34 12.36 -16.77
N GLU A 240 -0.81 12.20 -18.00
CA GLU A 240 -1.98 12.89 -18.53
C GLU A 240 -3.25 12.54 -17.75
N LYS A 241 -3.44 11.25 -17.47
CA LYS A 241 -4.65 10.75 -16.81
C LYS A 241 -4.51 10.62 -15.28
N LEU A 242 -3.30 10.77 -14.75
CA LEU A 242 -2.95 10.57 -13.33
C LEU A 242 -3.42 9.20 -12.80
N LEU A 243 -3.23 8.14 -13.58
CA LEU A 243 -3.66 6.77 -13.25
C LEU A 243 -2.70 5.72 -13.83
N TRP A 244 -2.82 4.49 -13.33
CA TRP A 244 -2.10 3.35 -13.86
C TRP A 244 -2.81 2.78 -15.08
N VAL A 245 -2.05 2.51 -16.14
CA VAL A 245 -2.54 1.94 -17.38
C VAL A 245 -1.82 0.62 -17.64
N VAL A 246 -2.59 -0.42 -17.98
CA VAL A 246 -2.05 -1.70 -18.42
C VAL A 246 -1.37 -1.52 -19.78
N ILE A 247 -0.17 -2.10 -19.93
CA ILE A 247 0.53 -2.09 -21.21
C ILE A 247 0.11 -3.32 -22.01
N ASP A 248 -0.94 -3.17 -22.83
CA ASP A 248 -1.48 -4.26 -23.66
C ASP A 248 -0.54 -4.63 -24.83
N ASP A 249 0.29 -3.69 -25.27
CA ASP A 249 1.29 -3.92 -26.33
C ASP A 249 2.46 -4.78 -25.79
N ARG A 250 2.41 -6.09 -26.08
CA ARG A 250 3.47 -7.06 -25.73
C ARG A 250 4.85 -6.63 -26.24
N ASP A 251 4.93 -5.96 -27.39
CA ASP A 251 6.20 -5.50 -27.95
C ASP A 251 6.79 -4.34 -27.15
N ARG A 252 5.94 -3.48 -26.61
CA ARG A 252 6.32 -2.41 -25.68
C ARG A 252 6.79 -2.98 -24.34
N VAL A 253 6.08 -3.96 -23.78
CA VAL A 253 6.51 -4.69 -22.56
C VAL A 253 7.89 -5.32 -22.80
N ARG A 254 8.04 -6.05 -23.90
CA ARG A 254 9.30 -6.69 -24.29
C ARG A 254 10.48 -5.70 -24.36
N LYS A 255 10.28 -4.54 -25.00
CA LYS A 255 11.32 -3.48 -25.07
C LYS A 255 11.72 -2.99 -23.68
N LYS A 256 10.78 -2.89 -22.73
CA LYS A 256 11.05 -2.50 -21.33
C LYS A 256 11.84 -3.58 -20.59
N ILE A 257 11.52 -4.85 -20.78
CA ILE A 257 12.29 -5.99 -20.22
C ILE A 257 13.73 -5.98 -20.76
N ALA A 258 13.90 -5.81 -22.08
CA ALA A 258 15.22 -5.70 -22.70
C ALA A 258 16.03 -4.51 -22.14
N ALA A 259 15.37 -3.38 -21.87
CA ALA A 259 16.00 -2.22 -21.22
C ALA A 259 16.43 -2.52 -19.78
N ALA A 260 15.65 -3.31 -19.02
CA ALA A 260 15.99 -3.72 -17.67
C ALA A 260 17.27 -4.58 -17.63
N PHE A 261 17.45 -5.50 -18.60
CA PHE A 261 18.72 -6.23 -18.75
C PHE A 261 19.90 -5.29 -18.99
N LYS A 262 19.77 -4.33 -19.93
CA LYS A 262 20.82 -3.34 -20.20
C LYS A 262 21.19 -2.53 -18.96
N GLN A 263 20.18 -2.11 -18.19
CA GLN A 263 20.41 -1.36 -16.96
C GLN A 263 21.14 -2.22 -15.90
N ARG A 264 20.79 -3.49 -15.77
CA ARG A 264 21.47 -4.43 -14.87
C ARG A 264 22.95 -4.60 -15.23
N VAL A 265 23.25 -4.80 -16.52
CA VAL A 265 24.63 -4.89 -17.04
C VAL A 265 25.42 -3.63 -16.70
N ARG A 266 24.84 -2.45 -16.94
CA ARG A 266 25.48 -1.16 -16.62
C ARG A 266 25.80 -1.05 -15.12
N ARG A 267 24.88 -1.45 -14.23
CA ARG A 267 25.11 -1.45 -12.77
C ARG A 267 26.23 -2.42 -12.36
N LYS A 268 26.27 -3.63 -12.93
CA LYS A 268 27.32 -4.63 -12.66
C LYS A 268 28.72 -4.10 -13.06
N ARG A 269 28.82 -3.40 -14.20
CA ARG A 269 30.08 -2.76 -14.64
C ARG A 269 30.54 -1.65 -13.70
N LEU A 270 29.62 -0.80 -13.23
CA LEU A 270 29.93 0.26 -12.27
C LEU A 270 30.44 -0.31 -10.93
N GLN A 271 29.83 -1.40 -10.44
CA GLN A 271 30.26 -2.05 -9.20
C GLN A 271 31.66 -2.68 -9.30
N LEU A 272 31.98 -3.31 -10.44
CA LEU A 272 33.32 -3.86 -10.69
C LEU A 272 34.38 -2.76 -10.83
N GLY A 273 34.05 -1.66 -11.51
CA GLY A 273 34.96 -0.52 -11.67
C GLY A 273 35.32 0.15 -10.34
N SER A 274 34.37 0.33 -9.44
CA SER A 274 34.63 0.90 -8.10
C SER A 274 35.47 -0.02 -7.22
N SER A 275 35.42 -1.34 -7.41
CA SER A 275 36.20 -2.30 -6.62
C SER A 275 37.67 -2.40 -7.07
N GLY A 276 37.97 -2.02 -8.32
CA GLY A 276 39.33 -2.04 -8.85
C GLY A 276 40.19 -0.83 -8.44
N ALA A 277 39.57 0.31 -8.11
CA ALA A 277 40.30 1.55 -7.80
C ALA A 277 40.88 1.62 -6.37
N LEU A 278 40.44 0.76 -5.44
CA LEU A 278 40.85 0.78 -4.04
C LEU A 278 42.01 -0.18 -3.68
N LYS A 279 42.60 -0.87 -4.66
CA LYS A 279 43.76 -1.77 -4.43
C LYS A 279 45.13 -1.16 -4.79
N GLY A 280 45.19 0.16 -4.99
CA GLY A 280 46.40 0.87 -5.42
C GLY A 280 47.25 1.53 -4.34
N GLU A 281 46.75 1.71 -3.11
CA GLU A 281 47.51 2.38 -2.04
C GLU A 281 47.61 1.49 -0.81
N THR A 282 48.70 0.72 -0.74
CA THR A 282 49.21 0.19 0.53
C THR A 282 50.67 0.61 0.60
N ASN A 283 50.91 1.80 1.14
CA ASN A 283 52.21 2.17 1.69
C ASN A 283 52.01 2.92 3.02
N SER A 284 52.59 2.30 4.06
CA SER A 284 53.12 2.85 5.31
C SER A 284 52.23 3.63 6.29
N ASN A 285 52.12 3.01 7.48
CA ASN A 285 52.23 3.62 8.82
C ASN A 285 51.30 4.77 9.20
N THR A 286 50.29 4.49 10.03
CA THR A 286 50.15 5.15 11.34
C THR A 286 49.09 4.43 12.20
N THR A 287 49.52 4.05 13.40
CA THR A 287 48.69 3.77 14.58
C THR A 287 47.92 5.01 14.98
N GLU A 288 46.60 4.93 15.11
CA GLU A 288 45.86 5.53 16.22
C GLU A 288 44.40 5.07 16.27
N ALA A 289 43.93 4.91 17.50
CA ALA A 289 42.61 4.43 17.85
C ALA A 289 41.58 5.58 17.86
N LEU A 290 40.32 5.29 17.51
CA LEU A 290 39.13 5.60 18.32
C LEU A 290 37.84 5.22 17.56
N GLY A 291 36.82 4.89 18.36
CA GLY A 291 35.64 4.13 17.98
C GLY A 291 34.64 4.87 17.09
N GLY A 292 34.06 4.12 16.16
CA GLY A 292 32.91 4.52 15.36
C GLY A 292 32.06 3.29 15.04
N THR A 293 30.87 3.22 15.65
CA THR A 293 29.89 2.14 15.48
C THR A 293 29.33 2.12 14.06
N SER A 294 29.64 1.06 13.32
CA SER A 294 29.14 0.78 11.97
C SER A 294 27.86 -0.07 12.02
N PHE A 295 26.78 0.43 11.41
CA PHE A 295 25.54 -0.31 11.18
C PHE A 295 25.78 -1.35 10.08
N THR A 296 25.91 -2.63 10.47
CA THR A 296 26.19 -3.74 9.56
C THR A 296 24.90 -4.21 8.88
N GLN A 297 24.89 -4.23 7.54
CA GLN A 297 23.85 -4.92 6.76
C GLN A 297 23.86 -6.42 7.06
N ALA A 298 22.70 -6.95 7.45
CA ALA A 298 22.47 -8.37 7.67
C ALA A 298 22.76 -9.17 6.39
N ARG A 299 23.74 -10.08 6.46
CA ARG A 299 23.92 -11.17 5.51
C ARG A 299 22.92 -12.28 5.86
N ASN A 300 22.10 -12.69 4.90
CA ASN A 300 21.35 -13.95 4.98
C ASN A 300 22.33 -15.11 5.14
N ARG A 301 22.07 -15.93 6.17
CA ARG A 301 22.98 -16.97 6.66
C ARG A 301 22.70 -18.36 6.07
N ASP A 302 21.66 -18.50 5.28
CA ASP A 302 21.26 -19.80 4.75
C ASP A 302 21.57 -19.82 3.25
N GLY A 303 22.59 -20.57 2.88
CA GLY A 303 23.03 -20.81 1.50
C GLY A 303 22.04 -21.61 0.67
N GLN A 304 20.75 -21.28 0.75
CA GLN A 304 19.70 -21.87 -0.05
C GLN A 304 19.65 -21.15 -1.40
N SER A 305 19.77 -21.91 -2.49
CA SER A 305 19.71 -21.36 -3.84
C SER A 305 18.37 -20.64 -4.02
N LEU A 306 18.39 -19.43 -4.57
CA LEU A 306 17.17 -18.67 -4.90
C LEU A 306 16.21 -19.50 -5.79
N LYS A 307 16.72 -20.48 -6.54
CA LYS A 307 15.90 -21.42 -7.33
C LYS A 307 15.04 -22.33 -6.44
N ASP A 308 15.53 -22.74 -5.28
CA ASP A 308 14.84 -23.68 -4.39
C ASP A 308 13.72 -22.98 -3.61
N TYR A 309 13.96 -21.73 -3.17
CA TYR A 309 12.94 -20.92 -2.49
C TYR A 309 11.70 -20.68 -3.38
N TYR A 310 11.89 -20.45 -4.68
CA TYR A 310 10.77 -20.26 -5.61
C TYR A 310 10.16 -21.59 -6.12
N SER A 311 10.90 -22.70 -6.10
CA SER A 311 10.34 -24.03 -6.36
C SER A 311 9.33 -24.45 -5.28
N MET A 312 9.50 -24.01 -4.03
CA MET A 312 8.61 -24.36 -2.92
C MET A 312 7.29 -23.58 -2.94
N GLN A 313 7.25 -22.35 -3.48
CA GLN A 313 6.00 -21.59 -3.62
C GLN A 313 5.06 -22.12 -4.71
N ASN A 314 5.55 -22.93 -5.65
CA ASN A 314 4.74 -23.56 -6.69
C ASN A 314 4.07 -24.88 -6.26
N TYR A 315 4.29 -25.35 -5.02
CA TYR A 315 3.73 -26.62 -4.52
C TYR A 315 2.59 -26.47 -3.49
N SER A 316 2.15 -25.24 -3.17
CA SER A 316 1.10 -25.00 -2.15
C SER A 316 -0.25 -24.54 -2.71
N GLU A 317 -0.53 -24.69 -4.00
CA GLU A 317 -1.84 -24.42 -4.61
C GLU A 317 -2.54 -25.70 -5.12
N GLN A 318 -2.37 -26.81 -4.39
CA GLN A 318 -3.29 -27.95 -4.47
C GLN A 318 -3.77 -28.34 -3.07
N SER A 319 -5.09 -28.42 -2.94
CA SER A 319 -5.91 -28.88 -1.81
C SER A 319 -5.83 -28.11 -0.48
N ASP A 320 -6.78 -27.21 -0.26
CA ASP A 320 -7.87 -27.46 0.71
C ASP A 320 -8.88 -26.30 0.74
N ASP A 321 -9.82 -26.32 -0.22
CA ASP A 321 -11.13 -25.70 -0.06
C ASP A 321 -11.95 -26.53 0.95
N LYS A 322 -11.67 -26.33 2.24
CA LYS A 322 -12.62 -26.62 3.33
C LYS A 322 -12.81 -25.37 4.17
N CYS A 323 -13.54 -24.42 3.59
CA CYS A 323 -14.15 -23.34 4.33
C CYS A 323 -15.27 -23.95 5.21
N CYS A 324 -14.95 -24.21 6.47
CA CYS A 324 -15.91 -24.63 7.49
C CYS A 324 -16.91 -23.50 7.77
N PHE A 325 -18.03 -23.49 7.05
CA PHE A 325 -19.26 -22.85 7.50
C PHE A 325 -20.12 -23.86 8.25
N GLY A 326 -20.54 -23.50 9.48
CA GLY A 326 -21.73 -24.05 10.13
C GLY A 326 -21.49 -25.00 11.31
N LYS A 327 -21.60 -24.48 12.53
CA LYS A 327 -22.31 -25.20 13.60
C LYS A 327 -23.44 -24.29 14.12
N PRO A 328 -24.69 -24.78 14.20
CA PRO A 328 -25.77 -24.03 14.82
C PRO A 328 -25.59 -24.03 16.34
N PHE A 329 -25.80 -22.87 16.96
CA PHE A 329 -26.01 -22.77 18.40
C PHE A 329 -27.38 -23.37 18.72
N HIS A 330 -27.40 -24.52 19.39
CA HIS A 330 -28.57 -24.97 20.13
C HIS A 330 -28.65 -24.16 21.43
N SER A 331 -29.72 -23.37 21.57
CA SER A 331 -30.16 -22.85 22.86
C SER A 331 -30.74 -23.99 23.68
N SER A 332 -30.15 -24.25 24.84
CA SER A 332 -30.80 -24.99 25.93
C SER A 332 -30.88 -24.04 27.12
N SER A 333 -32.10 -23.57 27.39
CA SER A 333 -32.69 -23.09 28.66
C SER A 333 -33.83 -22.13 28.32
#